data_AF-A0A5J4WEA5-F1
#
_entry.id   AF-A0A5J4WEA5-F1
#
_cell.length_a   1.000
_cell.length_b   1.000
_cell.length_c   1.000
_cell.angle_alpha   90.00
_cell.angle_beta   90.00
_cell.angle_gamma   90.00
#
_symmetry.space_group_name_H-M   'P 1'
#
loop_
_entity.id
_entity.type
_entity.pdbx_description
1 polymer ?
#
loop_
_entity_poly.entity_id
_entity_poly.type
_entity_poly.pdbx_seq_one_letter_code
_entity_poly.pdbx_strand_id
1 'polypeptide(L)'
;MQDKHFRKIMDFSKLIEKPIHIKLSGGREVEGILKGYDNVNNIVLDDCVEFIRDPRDSGVLTGETRKLGLAICRGTSVICSYPVEGTEAIENPFLD
;
A
#
# COMPACT_ATOMS: atom_id res chain seq x y z
N MET A 1 -5.76 -30.15 -22.72
CA MET A 1 -5.43 -28.72 -22.63
C MET A 1 -4.89 -28.51 -21.22
N GLN A 2 -3.64 -28.07 -21.10
CA GLN A 2 -2.94 -27.98 -19.82
C GLN A 2 -3.60 -26.87 -18.99
N ASP A 3 -4.12 -27.20 -17.80
CA ASP A 3 -4.66 -26.22 -16.86
C ASP A 3 -3.58 -25.20 -16.55
N LYS A 4 -3.68 -24.04 -17.18
CA LYS A 4 -2.82 -22.89 -16.95
C LYS A 4 -3.20 -22.37 -15.56
N HIS A 5 -2.59 -22.94 -14.54
CA HIS A 5 -2.82 -22.58 -13.15
C HIS A 5 -2.52 -21.08 -13.00
N PHE A 6 -3.57 -20.26 -12.98
CA PHE A 6 -3.45 -18.80 -12.90
C PHE A 6 -3.04 -18.48 -11.46
N ARG A 7 -1.75 -18.58 -11.19
CA ARG A 7 -1.19 -18.18 -9.90
C ARG A 7 -1.46 -16.68 -9.76
N LYS A 8 -2.35 -16.33 -8.84
CA LYS A 8 -2.54 -14.95 -8.40
C LYS A 8 -1.17 -14.49 -7.87
N ILE A 9 -0.55 -13.55 -8.57
CA ILE A 9 0.83 -13.09 -8.28
C ILE A 9 0.90 -12.45 -6.89
N MET A 10 -0.21 -11.89 -6.43
CA MET A 10 -0.35 -11.25 -5.12
C MET A 10 -1.51 -11.92 -4.37
N ASP A 11 -1.22 -12.44 -3.19
CA ASP A 11 -2.19 -13.08 -2.31
C ASP A 11 -2.31 -12.28 -1.01
N PHE A 12 -3.35 -11.46 -0.94
CA PHE A 12 -3.67 -10.64 0.23
C PHE A 12 -4.34 -11.42 1.35
N SER A 13 -4.71 -12.69 1.15
CA SER A 13 -5.47 -13.47 2.16
C SER A 13 -4.73 -13.54 3.50
N LYS A 14 -3.41 -13.63 3.48
CA LYS A 14 -2.54 -13.69 4.67
C LYS A 14 -2.36 -12.35 5.38
N LEU A 15 -2.79 -11.26 4.75
CA LEU A 15 -2.65 -9.89 5.22
C LEU A 15 -3.96 -9.31 5.75
N ILE A 16 -5.08 -10.06 5.67
CA ILE A 16 -6.37 -9.64 6.22
C ILE A 16 -6.24 -9.36 7.72
N GLU A 17 -6.87 -8.27 8.17
CA GLU A 17 -6.79 -7.72 9.53
C GLU A 17 -5.38 -7.27 9.95
N LYS A 18 -4.44 -7.10 9.01
CA LYS A 18 -3.10 -6.56 9.27
C LYS A 18 -2.94 -5.14 8.71
N PRO A 19 -2.11 -4.31 9.34
CA PRO A 19 -1.72 -3.03 8.78
C PRO A 19 -0.86 -3.26 7.53
N ILE A 20 -1.25 -2.63 6.43
CA ILE A 20 -0.50 -2.64 5.18
C ILE A 20 -0.25 -1.22 4.71
N HIS A 21 0.91 -1.01 4.11
CA HIS A 21 1.26 0.23 3.42
C HIS A 21 1.04 0.06 1.92
N ILE A 22 0.43 1.06 1.29
CA ILE A 22 0.11 1.06 -0.14
C ILE A 22 0.67 2.33 -0.78
N LYS A 23 1.44 2.14 -1.86
CA LYS A 23 1.85 3.23 -2.75
C LYS A 23 0.97 3.24 -3.99
N LEU A 24 0.38 4.39 -4.27
CA LEU A 24 -0.51 4.63 -5.39
C LEU A 24 0.22 5.40 -6.50
N SER A 25 -0.31 5.30 -7.71
CA SER A 25 0.12 6.14 -8.83
C SER A 25 -0.07 7.62 -8.51
N GLY A 26 0.90 8.44 -8.94
CA GLY A 26 1.00 9.85 -8.55
C GLY A 26 1.69 10.07 -7.20
N GLY A 27 2.33 9.05 -6.63
CA GLY A 27 3.17 9.15 -5.44
C GLY A 27 2.43 9.01 -4.12
N ARG A 28 1.10 9.11 -4.08
CA ARG A 28 0.33 9.05 -2.83
C ARG A 28 0.61 7.76 -2.06
N GLU A 29 0.81 7.89 -0.76
CA GLU A 29 1.05 6.75 0.13
C GLU A 29 -0.01 6.73 1.22
N VAL A 30 -0.55 5.55 1.48
CA VAL A 30 -1.55 5.33 2.52
C VAL A 30 -1.22 4.07 3.32
N GLU A 31 -1.57 4.08 4.59
CA GLU A 31 -1.49 2.92 5.47
C GLU A 31 -2.86 2.69 6.12
N GLY A 32 -3.24 1.44 6.31
CA GLY A 32 -4.48 1.09 7.01
C GLY A 32 -4.59 -0.41 7.25
N ILE A 33 -5.63 -0.81 7.98
CA ILE A 33 -5.91 -2.22 8.27
C ILE A 33 -6.64 -2.82 7.06
N LEU A 34 -6.06 -3.86 6.46
CA LEU A 34 -6.68 -4.54 5.33
C LEU A 34 -7.94 -5.30 5.76
N LYS A 35 -9.11 -4.84 5.30
CA LYS A 35 -10.40 -5.50 5.56
C LYS A 35 -10.86 -6.41 4.44
N GLY A 36 -10.43 -6.15 3.21
CA GLY A 36 -10.87 -6.94 2.07
C GLY A 36 -10.22 -6.52 0.77
N TYR A 37 -10.32 -7.39 -0.22
CA TYR A 37 -9.84 -7.16 -1.58
C TYR A 37 -10.66 -7.97 -2.59
N ASP A 38 -10.61 -7.58 -3.86
CA ASP A 38 -11.30 -8.30 -4.94
C ASP A 38 -10.32 -8.91 -5.97
N ASN A 39 -10.85 -9.44 -7.07
CA ASN A 39 -10.05 -10.07 -8.12
C ASN A 39 -9.27 -9.08 -8.99
N VAL A 40 -9.64 -7.80 -8.98
CA VAL A 40 -8.92 -6.73 -9.68
C VAL A 40 -8.03 -5.91 -8.72
N ASN A 41 -7.83 -6.43 -7.49
CA ASN A 41 -7.05 -5.83 -6.42
C ASN A 41 -7.54 -4.44 -6.00
N ASN A 42 -8.84 -4.17 -6.07
CA ASN A 42 -9.38 -3.10 -5.24
C ASN A 42 -9.22 -3.52 -3.79
N ILE A 43 -8.79 -2.59 -2.93
CA ILE A 43 -8.43 -2.86 -1.54
C ILE A 43 -9.28 -2.01 -0.62
N VAL A 44 -9.82 -2.61 0.43
CA VAL A 44 -10.57 -1.94 1.49
C VAL A 44 -9.65 -1.80 2.70
N LEU A 45 -9.41 -0.56 3.12
CA LEU A 45 -8.63 -0.21 4.30
C LEU A 45 -9.52 0.43 5.35
N ASP A 46 -9.40 -0.02 6.59
CA ASP A 46 -9.94 0.64 7.76
C ASP A 46 -8.84 1.42 8.50
N ASP A 47 -9.25 2.40 9.32
CA ASP A 47 -8.34 3.33 10.01
C ASP A 47 -7.25 3.94 9.09
N CYS A 48 -7.62 4.18 7.83
CA CYS A 48 -6.69 4.60 6.80
C CYS A 48 -6.12 5.99 7.09
N VAL A 49 -4.80 6.12 6.96
CA VAL A 49 -4.04 7.37 7.03
C VAL A 49 -3.31 7.58 5.71
N GLU A 50 -3.33 8.82 5.20
CA GLU A 50 -2.48 9.21 4.07
C GLU A 50 -1.29 10.02 4.57
N PHE A 51 -0.11 9.72 4.01
CA PHE A 51 1.10 10.48 4.22
C PHE A 51 1.20 11.61 3.19
N ILE A 52 1.26 12.84 3.68
CA ILE A 52 1.29 14.03 2.83
C ILE A 52 2.67 14.19 2.20
N ARG A 53 2.68 14.51 0.91
CA ARG A 53 3.87 14.79 0.12
C ARG A 53 4.03 16.28 -0.13
N ASP A 54 5.27 16.70 -0.35
CA ASP A 54 5.55 18.09 -0.66
C ASP A 54 4.88 18.45 -2.01
N PRO A 55 4.08 19.53 -2.08
CA PRO A 55 3.45 19.97 -3.33
C PRO A 55 4.44 20.33 -4.44
N ARG A 56 5.69 20.66 -4.07
CA ARG A 56 6.78 21.07 -4.97
C ARG A 56 7.67 19.90 -5.36
N ASP A 57 7.75 18.87 -4.51
CA ASP A 57 8.52 17.65 -4.77
C ASP A 57 7.76 16.40 -4.33
N SER A 58 7.13 15.74 -5.29
CA SER A 58 6.40 14.49 -5.06
C SER A 58 7.28 13.33 -4.60
N GLY A 59 8.61 13.45 -4.62
CA GLY A 59 9.55 12.48 -4.05
C GLY A 59 9.65 12.56 -2.53
N VAL A 60 9.33 13.71 -1.94
CA VAL A 60 9.55 13.99 -0.51
C VAL A 60 8.24 13.85 0.28
N LEU A 61 8.31 13.10 1.38
CA LEU A 61 7.25 13.07 2.40
C LEU A 61 7.46 14.24 3.37
N THR A 62 6.40 14.98 3.70
CA THR A 62 6.48 16.13 4.62
C THR A 62 6.52 15.70 6.09
N GLY A 63 6.21 14.43 6.38
CA GLY A 63 6.01 13.92 7.74
C GLY A 63 4.60 14.18 8.29
N GLU A 64 3.77 14.96 7.58
CA GLU A 64 2.38 15.18 7.94
C GLU A 64 1.52 14.00 7.50
N THR A 65 0.48 13.69 8.29
CA THR A 65 -0.50 12.65 7.98
C THR A 65 -1.91 13.20 8.06
N ARG A 66 -2.82 12.65 7.24
CA ARG A 66 -4.26 12.91 7.37
C ARG A 66 -5.03 11.61 7.56
N LYS A 67 -6.00 11.61 8.49
CA LYS A 67 -6.91 10.49 8.70
C LYS A 67 -8.01 10.49 7.63
N LEU A 68 -8.24 9.33 7.04
CA LEU A 68 -9.31 9.08 6.06
C LEU A 68 -10.39 8.16 6.63
N GLY A 69 -10.06 7.30 7.60
CA GLY A 69 -10.99 6.31 8.15
C GLY A 69 -11.17 5.14 7.18
N LEU A 70 -12.41 4.83 6.81
CA LEU A 70 -12.68 3.77 5.83
C LEU A 70 -12.37 4.26 4.40
N ALA A 71 -11.42 3.63 3.74
CA ALA A 71 -11.00 3.97 2.39
C ALA A 71 -11.02 2.77 1.44
N ILE A 72 -11.32 3.03 0.17
CA ILE A 72 -11.22 2.04 -0.91
C ILE A 72 -10.13 2.50 -1.87
N CYS A 73 -9.06 1.72 -1.98
CA CYS A 73 -8.00 1.93 -2.96
C CYS A 73 -8.35 1.20 -4.26
N ARG A 74 -8.35 1.94 -5.37
CA ARG A 74 -8.60 1.37 -6.70
C ARG A 74 -7.40 0.56 -7.18
N GLY A 75 -7.58 -0.72 -7.46
CA GLY A 75 -6.50 -1.65 -7.79
C GLY A 75 -5.65 -1.25 -8.99
N THR A 76 -6.26 -0.58 -9.99
CA THR A 76 -5.55 -0.05 -11.16
C THR A 76 -4.52 1.04 -10.83
N SER A 77 -4.63 1.66 -9.65
CA SER A 77 -3.73 2.71 -9.18
C SER A 77 -2.70 2.19 -8.19
N VAL A 78 -2.79 0.94 -7.73
CA VAL A 78 -1.84 0.36 -6.78
C VAL A 78 -0.55 0.02 -7.50
N ILE A 79 0.56 0.60 -7.04
CA ILE A 79 1.91 0.33 -7.56
C ILE A 79 2.63 -0.68 -6.68
N CYS A 80 2.51 -0.52 -5.35
CA CYS A 80 3.19 -1.34 -4.37
C CYS A 80 2.31 -1.51 -3.12
N SER A 81 2.37 -2.69 -2.51
CA SER A 81 1.76 -2.97 -1.21
C SER A 81 2.67 -3.88 -0.40
N TYR A 82 2.85 -3.58 0.88
CA TYR A 82 3.64 -4.41 1.80
C TYR A 82 3.05 -4.37 3.22
N PRO A 83 3.25 -5.42 4.03
CA PRO A 83 2.90 -5.37 5.45
C PRO A 83 3.75 -4.32 6.15
N VAL A 84 3.17 -3.59 7.10
CA VAL A 84 3.94 -2.67 7.96
C VAL A 84 4.86 -3.47 8.89
N GLU A 85 4.36 -4.58 9.42
CA GLU A 85 5.12 -5.51 10.24
C GLU A 85 6.34 -6.07 9.48
N GLY A 86 7.53 -5.93 10.07
CA GLY A 86 8.79 -6.38 9.48
C GLY A 86 9.40 -5.42 8.46
N THR A 87 8.86 -4.21 8.33
CA THR A 87 9.47 -3.14 7.53
C THR A 87 9.96 -2.01 8.41
N GLU A 88 11.15 -1.49 8.10
CA GLU A 88 11.73 -0.34 8.77
C GLU A 88 12.46 0.55 7.77
N ALA A 89 12.53 1.84 8.06
CA ALA A 89 13.35 2.77 7.30
C ALA A 89 14.81 2.56 7.73
N ILE A 90 15.68 2.35 6.75
CA ILE A 90 17.12 2.20 6.97
C ILE A 90 17.86 3.39 6.38
N GLU A 91 19.05 3.68 6.93
CA GLU A 91 20.00 4.59 6.29
C GLU A 91 20.47 4.02 4.95
N ASN A 92 20.98 4.88 4.07
CA ASN A 92 21.44 4.46 2.75
C ASN A 92 22.60 3.45 2.90
N PRO A 93 22.41 2.17 2.48
CA PRO A 93 23.39 1.11 2.72
C PRO A 93 24.58 1.13 1.76
N PHE A 94 24.64 2.10 0.85
CA PHE A 94 25.70 2.27 -0.15
C PHE A 94 26.61 3.48 0.13
N LEU A 95 26.49 4.08 1.31
CA LEU A 95 27.42 5.11 1.78
C LEU A 95 28.64 4.42 2.39
N ASP A 96 29.66 4.15 1.57
CA ASP A 96 31.04 3.89 2.01
C ASP A 96 31.78 5.22 2.29
#